data_AF-A0A7C9NT74-F1
#
_entry.id   AF-A0A7C9NT74-F1
#
_cell.length_a   1.000
_cell.length_b   1.000
_cell.length_c   1.000
_cell.angle_alpha   90.00
_cell.angle_beta   90.00
_cell.angle_gamma   90.00
#
_symmetry.space_group_name_H-M   'P 1'
#
loop_
_entity.id
_entity.type
_entity.pdbx_description
1 polymer ?
#
loop_
_entity_poly.entity_id
_entity_poly.type
_entity_poly.pdbx_seq_one_letter_code
_entity_poly.pdbx_strand_id
1 'polypeptide(L)'
;MGYELRVERESALAYAELVRALSGHSDLEVRGSAEAGEVVARHGDDGHRVAEWSGRLFGSPESDWHLAHLARVAELLGGRLVGEDGEVYGVRDGILEQGDIEFGKLEDLLYAGPTSWSQ
;
A
#
# COMPACT_ATOMS: atom_id res chain seq x y z
N MET A 1 5.20 -9.23 -15.81
CA MET A 1 6.25 -9.22 -14.78
C MET A 1 5.75 -8.27 -13.72
N GLY A 2 5.45 -8.77 -12.52
CA GLY A 2 4.94 -7.93 -11.43
C GLY A 2 6.10 -7.21 -10.77
N TYR A 3 5.96 -5.92 -10.54
CA TYR A 3 6.94 -5.09 -9.83
C TYR A 3 6.60 -5.11 -8.34
N GLU A 4 7.54 -5.47 -7.47
CA GLU A 4 7.32 -5.51 -6.01
C GLU A 4 7.67 -4.17 -5.37
N LEU A 5 6.79 -3.71 -4.49
CA LEU A 5 7.04 -2.58 -3.60
C LEU A 5 7.01 -3.07 -2.15
N ARG A 6 7.98 -2.66 -1.35
CA ARG A 6 8.11 -3.04 0.07
C ARG A 6 8.01 -1.82 0.97
N VAL A 7 7.38 -1.99 2.12
CA VAL A 7 7.38 -0.99 3.19
C VAL A 7 8.63 -1.18 4.04
N GLU A 8 9.56 -0.26 3.93
CA GLU A 8 10.76 -0.20 4.77
C GLU A 8 10.51 0.59 6.04
N ARG A 9 10.99 0.06 7.17
CA ARG A 9 10.90 0.66 8.49
C ARG A 9 12.21 0.45 9.24
N GLU A 10 12.48 1.30 10.22
CA GLU A 10 13.63 1.13 11.11
C GLU A 10 13.49 -0.10 12.01
N SER A 11 12.25 -0.45 12.40
CA SER A 11 11.93 -1.60 13.24
C SER A 11 11.08 -2.63 12.50
N ALA A 12 11.23 -3.90 12.87
CA ALA A 12 10.38 -4.98 12.36
C ALA A 12 8.89 -4.69 12.63
N LEU A 13 8.04 -5.00 11.65
CA LEU A 13 6.59 -4.82 11.75
C LEU A 13 5.92 -6.08 12.31
N ALA A 14 5.44 -6.00 13.55
CA ALA A 14 4.66 -7.08 14.16
C ALA A 14 3.23 -7.14 13.62
N TYR A 15 2.62 -8.32 13.56
CA TYR A 15 1.23 -8.47 13.08
C TYR A 15 0.22 -7.62 13.88
N ALA A 16 0.35 -7.61 15.22
CA ALA A 16 -0.52 -6.82 16.07
C ALA A 16 -0.39 -5.31 15.83
N GLU A 17 0.81 -4.85 15.44
CA GLU A 17 1.04 -3.46 15.05
C GLU A 17 0.35 -3.14 13.72
N LEU A 18 0.48 -4.02 12.72
CA LEU A 18 -0.22 -3.89 11.44
C LEU A 18 -1.74 -3.79 11.64
N VAL A 19 -2.34 -4.72 12.39
CA VAL A 19 -3.77 -4.72 12.70
C VAL A 19 -4.17 -3.42 13.38
N ARG A 20 -3.42 -2.99 14.40
CA ARG A 20 -3.74 -1.76 15.15
C ARG A 20 -3.67 -0.51 14.27
N ALA A 21 -2.64 -0.40 13.43
CA ALA A 21 -2.46 0.76 12.55
C ALA A 21 -3.61 0.91 11.56
N LEU A 22 -4.19 -0.21 11.10
CA LEU A 22 -5.22 -0.19 10.05
C LEU A 22 -6.66 -0.29 10.59
N SER A 23 -6.88 -0.66 11.86
CA SER A 23 -8.22 -0.86 12.45
C SER A 23 -9.16 0.35 12.41
N GLY A 24 -8.63 1.57 12.22
CA GLY A 24 -9.42 2.80 12.14
C GLY A 24 -9.90 3.18 10.73
N HIS A 25 -9.53 2.40 9.71
CA HIS A 25 -9.78 2.73 8.31
C HIS A 25 -10.90 1.84 7.77
N SER A 26 -12.05 2.45 7.48
CA SER A 26 -13.25 1.71 7.02
C SER A 26 -13.08 1.01 5.67
N ASP A 27 -12.09 1.45 4.90
CA ASP A 27 -11.75 0.96 3.57
C ASP A 27 -10.60 -0.05 3.57
N LEU A 28 -9.97 -0.32 4.72
CA LEU A 28 -8.87 -1.27 4.84
C LEU A 28 -9.22 -2.39 5.83
N GLU A 29 -8.79 -3.60 5.50
CA GLU A 29 -8.97 -4.79 6.31
C GLU A 29 -7.64 -5.55 6.39
N VAL A 30 -7.27 -6.01 7.58
CA VAL A 30 -6.16 -6.94 7.76
C VAL A 30 -6.73 -8.34 7.95
N ARG A 31 -6.31 -9.29 7.12
CA ARG A 31 -6.70 -10.70 7.19
C ARG A 31 -5.49 -11.58 7.49
N GLY A 32 -5.74 -12.77 8.01
CA GLY A 32 -4.72 -13.77 8.32
C GLY A 32 -4.35 -13.86 9.80
N SER A 33 -3.09 -14.16 10.08
CA SER A 33 -2.56 -14.44 11.42
C SER A 33 -1.13 -13.90 11.62
N ALA A 34 -0.57 -14.16 12.79
CA ALA A 34 0.79 -13.74 13.15
C ALA A 34 1.90 -14.47 12.35
N GLU A 35 1.55 -15.50 11.57
CA GLU A 35 2.46 -16.23 10.68
C GLU A 35 2.43 -15.71 9.24
N ALA A 36 1.25 -15.31 8.75
CA ALA A 36 1.05 -14.74 7.42
C ALA A 36 -0.26 -13.95 7.39
N GLY A 37 -0.22 -12.76 6.77
CA GLY A 37 -1.38 -11.89 6.66
C GLY A 37 -1.42 -11.13 5.34
N GLU A 38 -2.51 -10.43 5.12
CA GLU A 38 -2.71 -9.59 3.95
C GLU A 38 -3.48 -8.32 4.33
N VAL A 39 -3.23 -7.25 3.57
CA VAL A 39 -4.00 -6.01 3.63
C VAL A 39 -4.90 -5.98 2.41
N VAL A 40 -6.20 -5.84 2.67
CA VAL A 40 -7.25 -5.78 1.67
C VAL A 40 -7.88 -4.40 1.71
N ALA A 41 -7.92 -3.73 0.57
CA ALA A 41 -8.61 -2.47 0.38
C ALA A 41 -9.98 -2.70 -0.28
N ARG A 42 -11.00 -1.97 0.14
CA ARG A 42 -12.36 -2.08 -0.40
C ARG A 42 -12.64 -1.05 -1.48
N HIS A 43 -13.24 -1.50 -2.58
CA HIS A 43 -13.81 -0.62 -3.59
C HIS A 43 -15.22 -1.10 -3.93
N GLY A 44 -16.23 -0.30 -3.56
CA GLY A 44 -17.62 -0.78 -3.57
C GLY A 44 -17.79 -1.96 -2.62
N ASP A 45 -18.38 -3.05 -3.12
CA ASP A 45 -18.59 -4.27 -2.34
C ASP A 45 -17.38 -5.23 -2.38
N ASP A 46 -16.44 -5.00 -3.30
CA ASP A 46 -15.31 -5.88 -3.57
C ASP A 46 -14.08 -5.54 -2.69
N GLY A 47 -13.32 -6.58 -2.34
CA GLY A 47 -12.06 -6.48 -1.61
C GLY A 47 -10.88 -6.86 -2.50
N HIS A 48 -9.90 -5.97 -2.59
CA HIS A 48 -8.70 -6.13 -3.40
C HIS A 48 -7.48 -6.21 -2.49
N ARG A 49 -6.67 -7.24 -2.66
CA ARG A 49 -5.42 -7.38 -1.90
C ARG A 49 -4.42 -6.35 -2.41
N VAL A 50 -3.96 -5.48 -1.52
CA VAL A 50 -2.98 -4.42 -1.83
C VAL A 50 -1.60 -4.71 -1.24
N ALA A 51 -1.52 -5.55 -0.20
CA ALA A 51 -0.25 -5.99 0.37
C ALA A 51 -0.34 -7.38 1.01
N GLU A 52 0.80 -8.05 1.09
CA GLU A 52 1.06 -9.27 1.85
C GLU A 52 2.00 -8.97 3.02
N TRP A 53 1.80 -9.65 4.15
CA TRP A 53 2.59 -9.53 5.36
C TRP A 53 3.13 -10.89 5.80
N SER A 54 4.44 -10.97 6.01
CA SER A 54 5.14 -12.17 6.54
C SER A 54 6.37 -11.78 7.38
N GLY A 55 6.21 -10.75 8.23
CA GLY A 55 7.30 -10.08 8.96
C GLY A 55 7.88 -8.86 8.22
N ARG A 56 7.62 -8.76 6.91
CA ARG A 56 7.74 -7.56 6.09
C ARG A 56 6.42 -7.35 5.35
N LEU A 57 6.09 -6.10 5.02
CA LEU A 57 4.91 -5.76 4.24
C LEU A 57 5.32 -5.38 2.82
N PHE A 58 4.74 -6.02 1.81
CA PHE A 58 5.06 -5.81 0.41
C PHE A 58 3.82 -6.00 -0.47
N GLY A 59 3.80 -5.44 -1.67
CA GLY A 59 2.72 -5.56 -2.61
C GLY A 59 3.22 -5.49 -4.04
N SER A 60 2.42 -6.00 -4.98
CA SER A 60 2.71 -5.92 -6.41
C SER A 60 1.61 -5.12 -7.08
N PRO A 61 1.72 -3.77 -7.12
CA PRO A 61 0.64 -2.94 -7.66
C PRO A 61 0.42 -3.22 -9.14
N GLU A 62 -0.85 -3.40 -9.50
CA GLU A 62 -1.29 -3.59 -10.89
C GLU A 62 -1.98 -2.33 -11.48
N SER A 63 -2.16 -1.31 -10.64
CA SER A 63 -2.77 -0.02 -10.99
C SER A 63 -2.32 1.10 -10.05
N ASP A 64 -2.59 2.34 -10.44
CA ASP A 64 -2.36 3.52 -9.60
C ASP A 64 -3.17 3.46 -8.29
N TRP A 65 -4.32 2.80 -8.31
CA TRP A 65 -5.14 2.56 -7.11
C TRP A 65 -4.46 1.62 -6.11
N HIS A 66 -3.83 0.53 -6.60
CA HIS A 66 -3.05 -0.35 -5.73
C HIS A 66 -1.83 0.38 -5.17
N LEU A 67 -1.14 1.16 -6.02
CA LEU A 67 0.01 1.97 -5.62
C LEU A 67 -0.38 3.00 -4.54
N ALA A 68 -1.50 3.71 -4.74
CA ALA A 68 -2.03 4.69 -3.79
C ALA A 68 -2.36 4.07 -2.43
N HIS A 69 -3.02 2.91 -2.42
CA HIS A 69 -3.29 2.19 -1.17
C HIS A 69 -2.00 1.75 -0.47
N LEU A 70 -1.04 1.22 -1.21
CA LEU A 70 0.22 0.76 -0.64
C LEU A 70 1.05 1.93 -0.07
N ALA A 71 1.06 3.07 -0.75
CA ALA A 71 1.71 4.30 -0.28
C ALA A 71 1.05 4.82 1.01
N ARG A 72 -0.29 4.87 1.04
CA ARG A 72 -1.05 5.26 2.24
C ARG A 72 -0.76 4.30 3.41
N VAL A 73 -0.72 2.99 3.16
CA VAL A 73 -0.39 2.00 4.19
C VAL A 73 1.04 2.20 4.71
N ALA A 74 2.00 2.48 3.83
CA ALA A 74 3.37 2.81 4.24
C ALA A 74 3.42 4.04 5.17
N GLU A 75 2.71 5.12 4.82
CA GLU A 75 2.60 6.32 5.66
C GLU A 75 1.97 6.04 7.03
N LEU A 76 0.87 5.27 7.06
CA LEU A 76 0.18 4.89 8.31
C LEU A 76 1.09 4.07 9.25
N LEU A 77 2.04 3.33 8.69
CA LEU A 77 3.01 2.53 9.43
C LEU A 77 4.29 3.31 9.79
N GLY A 78 4.38 4.59 9.39
CA GLY A 78 5.58 5.41 9.54
C GLY A 78 6.78 4.86 8.76
N GLY A 79 6.52 4.15 7.66
CA GLY A 79 7.53 3.56 6.79
C GLY A 79 7.71 4.32 5.48
N ARG A 80 8.63 3.84 4.65
CA ARG A 80 8.82 4.30 3.27
C ARG A 80 8.40 3.20 2.32
N LEU A 81 7.73 3.56 1.24
CA LEU A 81 7.44 2.61 0.16
C LEU A 81 8.61 2.60 -0.82
N VAL A 82 9.24 1.45 -1.01
CA VAL A 82 10.48 1.31 -1.78
C VAL A 82 10.34 0.22 -2.83
N GLY A 83 10.77 0.53 -4.05
CA GLY A 83 10.81 -0.40 -5.18
C GLY A 83 11.98 -1.37 -5.16
N GLU A 84 11.93 -2.34 -6.08
CA GLU A 84 13.00 -3.30 -6.31
C GLU A 84 14.32 -2.59 -6.68
N ASP A 85 14.23 -1.51 -7.47
CA ASP A 85 15.39 -0.72 -7.91
C ASP A 85 15.75 0.43 -6.95
N GLY A 86 15.13 0.45 -5.76
CA GLY A 86 15.37 1.44 -4.72
C GLY A 86 14.62 2.75 -4.93
N GLU A 87 13.65 2.81 -5.84
CA GLU A 87 12.83 4.00 -6.01
C GLU A 87 11.95 4.20 -4.78
N VAL A 88 11.83 5.45 -4.33
CA VAL A 88 11.04 5.79 -3.15
C VAL A 88 9.76 6.45 -3.59
N TYR A 89 8.65 5.89 -3.13
CA TYR A 89 7.31 6.41 -3.32
C TYR A 89 6.85 7.07 -2.02
N GLY A 90 6.22 8.22 -2.14
CA GLY A 90 5.71 8.98 -1.01
C GLY A 90 4.53 9.84 -1.38
N VAL A 91 3.86 10.38 -0.37
CA VAL A 91 2.81 11.37 -0.54
C VAL A 91 3.32 12.71 -0.04
N ARG A 92 3.36 13.71 -0.93
CA ARG A 92 3.77 15.08 -0.59
C ARG A 92 2.70 16.04 -1.05
N ASP A 93 2.25 16.89 -0.14
CA ASP A 93 1.15 17.83 -0.39
C ASP A 93 -0.12 17.16 -0.96
N GLY A 94 -0.38 15.92 -0.53
CA GLY A 94 -1.51 15.11 -0.98
C GLY A 94 -1.33 14.45 -2.35
N ILE A 95 -0.17 14.61 -3.00
CA ILE A 95 0.16 14.04 -4.30
C ILE A 95 1.05 12.81 -4.08
N LEU A 96 0.67 11.69 -4.71
CA LEU A 96 1.50 10.50 -4.78
C LEU A 96 2.61 10.71 -5.82
N GLU A 97 3.85 10.51 -5.41
CA GLU A 97 5.03 10.79 -6.23
C GLU A 97 6.14 9.73 -6.08
N GLN A 98 6.99 9.64 -7.11
CA GLN A 98 8.24 8.90 -7.15
C GLN A 98 9.34 9.82 -7.68
N GLY A 99 10.18 10.34 -6.79
CA GLY A 99 11.16 11.38 -7.17
C GLY A 99 10.45 12.60 -7.78
N ASP A 100 10.79 12.96 -9.02
CA ASP A 100 10.18 14.09 -9.74
C ASP A 100 8.89 13.69 -10.51
N ILE A 101 8.46 12.43 -10.43
CA ILE A 101 7.27 11.92 -11.13
C ILE A 101 6.06 12.02 -10.22
N GLU A 102 5.05 12.78 -10.64
CA GLU A 102 3.75 12.86 -9.98
C GLU A 102 2.76 11.89 -10.64
N PHE A 103 2.12 11.03 -9.84
CA PHE A 103 1.06 10.12 -10.30
C PHE A 103 -0.32 10.78 -10.24
N GLY A 104 -0.52 11.66 -9.26
CA GLY A 104 -1.78 12.37 -9.05
C GLY A 104 -2.11 12.54 -7.57
N LYS A 105 -3.24 13.19 -7.27
CA LYS A 105 -3.71 13.33 -5.90
C LYS A 105 -4.09 11.98 -5.33
N LEU A 106 -3.63 11.68 -4.12
CA LEU A 106 -3.90 10.43 -3.43
C LEU A 106 -5.41 10.16 -3.34
N GLU A 107 -6.21 11.17 -2.99
CA GLU A 107 -7.67 11.05 -2.88
C GLU A 107 -8.35 10.67 -4.21
N ASP A 108 -7.88 11.26 -5.32
CA ASP A 108 -8.43 10.98 -6.65
C ASP A 108 -8.07 9.57 -7.10
N LEU A 109 -6.82 9.14 -6.85
CA LEU A 109 -6.35 7.79 -7.17
C LEU A 109 -7.12 6.72 -6.38
N LEU A 110 -7.36 6.94 -5.09
CA LEU A 110 -8.15 6.03 -4.24
C LEU A 110 -9.62 5.98 -4.67
N TYR A 111 -10.17 7.09 -5.16
CA TYR A 111 -11.54 7.17 -5.66
C TYR A 111 -11.73 6.45 -7.01
N ALA A 112 -10.74 6.51 -7.90
CA ALA A 112 -10.82 5.97 -9.26
C ALA A 112 -11.04 4.44 -9.35
N GLY A 113 -10.70 3.70 -8.28
CA GLY A 113 -10.84 2.25 -8.23
C GLY A 113 -9.75 1.48 -8.98
N PRO A 114 -9.75 0.13 -8.89
CA PRO A 114 -8.68 -0.73 -9.38
C PRO A 114 -8.73 -0.92 -10.91
N THR A 115 -8.43 0.14 -11.66
CA THR A 115 -8.27 0.05 -13.12
C THR A 115 -6.83 -0.33 -13.45
N SER A 116 -6.61 -1.57 -13.89
CA SER A 116 -5.27 -2.05 -14.24
C SER A 116 -4.62 -1.17 -15.31
N TRP A 117 -3.30 -1.00 -15.21
CA TRP A 117 -2.54 -0.34 -16.27
C TRP A 117 -2.74 -1.09 -17.59
N SER A 118 -3.13 -0.35 -18.64
CA SER A 118 -3.19 -0.92 -19.98
C SER A 118 -1.79 -1.34 -20.40
N GLN A 119 -1.60 -2.63 -20.69
CA GLN A 119 -0.36 -3.15 -21.27
C GLN A 119 -0.07 -2.54 -22.66
#